data_AF-A0A438HXT6-F1
#
_entry.id   AF-A0A438HXT6-F1
#
_cell.length_a   1.000
_cell.length_b   1.000
_cell.length_c   1.000
_cell.angle_alpha   90.00
_cell.angle_beta   90.00
_cell.angle_gamma   90.00
#
_symmetry.space_group_name_H-M   'P 1'
#
loop_
_entity.id
_entity.type
_entity.pdbx_description
1 polymer ?
#
loop_
_entity_poly.entity_id
_entity_poly.type
_entity_poly.pdbx_seq_one_letter_code
_entity_poly.pdbx_strand_id
1 'polypeptide(L)' 'MSNNNTATMQQSFPMNGGDGPHSYLNNSHLQRQATNASRITIEEAIAKKLDVKCFSSTRFVLQIWDVQLGQIPS' A
#
# COMPACT_ATOMS: atom_id res chain seq x y z
N MET A 1 38.84 -17.27 -12.04
CA MET A 1 37.60 -16.47 -12.19
C MET A 1 36.53 -17.11 -11.35
N SER A 2 36.12 -16.48 -10.25
CA SER A 2 34.93 -16.88 -9.50
C SER A 2 34.12 -15.62 -9.25
N ASN A 3 32.93 -15.56 -9.85
CA ASN A 3 32.10 -14.37 -9.86
C ASN A 3 31.19 -14.47 -8.63
N ASN A 4 31.60 -13.88 -7.51
CA ASN A 4 30.79 -13.81 -6.31
C ASN A 4 29.65 -12.81 -6.51
N ASN A 5 28.61 -13.23 -7.24
CA ASN A 5 27.33 -12.53 -7.27
C ASN A 5 26.56 -12.90 -5.99
N THR A 6 26.96 -12.32 -4.86
CA THR A 6 26.16 -12.33 -3.65
C THR A 6 24.98 -11.40 -3.89
N ALA A 7 23.90 -11.94 -4.46
CA ALA A 7 22.61 -11.28 -4.48
C ALA A 7 22.27 -10.90 -3.04
N THR A 8 22.33 -9.61 -2.74
CA THR A 8 21.95 -9.06 -1.45
C THR A 8 20.47 -9.34 -1.26
N MET A 9 20.10 -10.39 -0.50
CA MET A 9 18.73 -10.57 -0.04
C MET A 9 18.34 -9.32 0.73
N GLN A 10 17.35 -8.58 0.23
CA GLN A 10 16.74 -7.51 1.01
C GLN A 10 16.07 -8.14 2.22
N GLN A 11 16.56 -7.83 3.41
CA GLN A 11 15.95 -8.29 4.65
C GLN A 11 14.62 -7.57 4.85
N SER A 12 13.53 -8.34 4.95
CA SER A 12 12.19 -7.81 5.21
C SER A 12 11.85 -7.91 6.69
N PHE A 13 11.24 -6.86 7.24
CA PHE A 13 10.70 -6.83 8.60
C PHE A 13 9.19 -6.55 8.54
N PRO A 14 8.37 -7.55 8.18
CA PRO A 14 6.93 -7.38 8.11
C PRO A 14 6.32 -7.26 9.51
N MET A 15 5.14 -6.65 9.62
CA MET A 15 4.41 -6.64 10.89
C MET A 15 3.77 -8.00 11.16
N ASN A 16 3.41 -8.23 12.42
CA ASN A 16 2.78 -9.47 12.87
C ASN A 16 1.51 -9.77 12.07
N GLY A 17 1.47 -10.91 11.39
CA GLY A 17 0.29 -11.42 10.70
C GLY A 17 -0.78 -11.98 11.64
N GLY A 18 -1.84 -12.53 11.05
CA GLY A 18 -2.94 -13.21 11.74
C GLY A 18 -4.01 -12.28 12.34
N ASP A 19 -4.89 -12.86 13.15
CA ASP A 19 -6.05 -12.22 13.79
C ASP A 19 -6.05 -12.33 15.32
N GLY A 20 -5.02 -12.93 15.91
CA GLY A 20 -4.86 -13.05 17.37
C GLY A 20 -4.56 -11.72 18.07
N PRO A 21 -4.50 -11.70 19.42
CA PRO A 21 -4.36 -10.47 20.22
C PRO A 21 -3.12 -9.62 19.91
N HIS A 22 -2.05 -10.22 19.41
CA HIS A 22 -0.78 -9.55 19.07
C HIS A 22 -0.58 -9.32 17.56
N SER A 23 -1.60 -9.58 16.75
CA SER A 23 -1.57 -9.33 15.32
C SER A 23 -1.54 -7.83 15.01
N TYR A 24 -0.96 -7.46 13.87
CA TYR A 24 -1.05 -6.11 13.33
C TYR A 24 -2.52 -5.70 13.12
N LEU A 25 -3.40 -6.67 12.78
CA LEU A 25 -4.82 -6.41 12.63
C LEU A 25 -5.37 -5.74 13.90
N ASN A 26 -5.07 -6.29 15.08
CA ASN A 26 -5.59 -5.79 16.35
C ASN A 26 -4.76 -4.66 16.98
N ASN A 27 -3.57 -4.35 16.44
CA ASN A 27 -2.63 -3.39 17.05
C ASN A 27 -2.22 -2.23 16.10
N SER A 28 -2.94 -2.03 14.99
CA SER A 28 -2.66 -1.02 13.96
C SER A 28 -3.44 0.29 14.15
N HIS A 29 -3.92 0.59 15.35
CA HIS A 29 -4.84 1.71 15.59
C HIS A 29 -4.29 3.06 15.14
N LEU A 30 -3.01 3.35 15.41
CA LEU A 30 -2.39 4.61 15.01
C LEU A 30 -2.31 4.75 13.48
N GLN A 31 -1.91 3.68 12.78
CA GLN A 31 -1.86 3.68 11.32
C GLN A 31 -3.26 3.85 10.72
N ARG A 32 -4.28 3.16 11.27
CA ARG A 32 -5.68 3.35 10.84
C ARG A 32 -6.17 4.78 11.02
N GLN A 33 -5.84 5.42 12.15
CA GLN A 33 -6.19 6.82 12.37
C GLN A 33 -5.50 7.75 11.37
N ALA A 34 -4.20 7.52 11.09
CA ALA A 34 -3.47 8.28 10.09
C ALA A 34 -4.06 8.09 8.68
N THR A 35 -4.42 6.87 8.29
CA THR A 35 -5.11 6.58 7.03
C THR A 35 -6.44 7.32 6.94
N ASN A 36 -7.25 7.28 8.01
CA ASN A 36 -8.54 7.99 8.05
C ASN A 36 -8.36 9.51 7.93
N ALA A 37 -7.37 10.09 8.61
CA ALA A 37 -7.07 11.51 8.51
C ALA A 37 -6.58 11.90 7.11
N SER A 38 -5.81 11.03 6.45
CA SER A 38 -5.29 11.27 5.09
C SER A 38 -6.35 11.18 3.98
N ARG A 39 -7.55 10.68 4.30
CA ARG A 39 -8.63 10.43 3.32
C ARG A 39 -8.96 11.68 2.50
N ILE A 40 -9.13 12.83 3.15
CA ILE A 40 -9.45 14.09 2.48
C ILE A 40 -8.34 14.47 1.50
N THR A 41 -7.08 14.34 1.91
CA THR A 41 -5.93 14.64 1.04
C THR A 41 -5.89 13.73 -0.19
N ILE A 42 -6.23 12.45 -0.05
CA ILE A 42 -6.32 11.50 -1.17
C ILE A 42 -7.46 11.92 -2.12
N GLU A 43 -8.64 12.22 -1.58
CA GLU A 43 -9.80 12.67 -2.36
C GLU A 43 -9.48 13.96 -3.15
N GLU A 44 -8.84 14.93 -2.51
CA GLU A 44 -8.38 16.18 -3.14
C GLU A 44 -7.34 15.92 -4.23
N ALA A 45 -6.37 15.06 -3.97
CA ALA A 45 -5.34 14.72 -4.95
C ALA A 45 -5.94 14.04 -6.18
N ILE A 46 -6.91 13.14 -6.00
CA ILE A 46 -7.64 12.50 -7.10
C ILE A 46 -8.42 13.57 -7.88
N ALA A 47 -9.23 14.38 -7.22
CA ALA A 47 -10.04 15.41 -7.87
C ALA A 47 -9.19 16.42 -8.67
N LYS A 48 -7.99 16.76 -8.14
CA LYS A 48 -7.08 17.72 -8.79
C LYS A 48 -6.32 17.11 -9.97
N LYS A 49 -5.93 15.83 -9.89
CA LYS A 49 -4.99 15.22 -10.85
C LYS A 49 -5.66 14.29 -11.86
N LEU A 50 -6.80 13.70 -11.52
CA LEU A 50 -7.53 12.80 -12.40
C LEU A 50 -8.55 13.59 -13.23
N ASP A 51 -8.16 13.97 -14.45
CA ASP A 51 -9.09 14.61 -15.39
C ASP A 51 -9.99 13.57 -16.05
N VAL A 52 -11.20 13.41 -15.49
CA VAL A 52 -12.18 12.45 -15.98
C VAL A 52 -12.74 12.79 -17.38
N LYS A 53 -12.62 14.06 -17.82
CA LYS A 53 -13.15 14.49 -19.12
C LYS A 53 -12.30 13.96 -20.28
N CYS A 54 -11.01 13.74 -20.04
CA CYS A 54 -10.13 13.07 -21.00
C CYS A 54 -10.57 11.62 -21.32
N PHE A 55 -11.46 11.04 -20.52
CA PHE A 55 -11.89 9.66 -20.69
C PHE A 55 -13.33 9.50 -21.21
N SER A 56 -14.01 10.58 -21.62
CA SER A 56 -15.45 10.52 -21.94
C SER A 56 -15.79 9.74 -23.23
N SER A 57 -14.83 9.50 -24.11
CA SER A 57 -15.06 8.84 -25.42
C SER A 57 -14.61 7.37 -25.50
N THR A 58 -13.95 6.83 -24.47
CA THR A 58 -13.44 5.44 -24.48
C THR A 58 -13.49 4.83 -23.08
N ARG A 59 -13.89 3.55 -22.98
CA ARG A 59 -13.77 2.80 -21.73
C ARG A 59 -12.30 2.79 -21.28
N PHE A 60 -12.07 3.17 -20.02
CA PHE A 60 -10.75 3.17 -19.42
C PHE A 60 -10.77 2.39 -18.11
N VAL A 61 -9.60 1.85 -17.73
CA VAL A 61 -9.40 1.09 -16.50
C VAL A 61 -8.33 1.79 -15.68
N LEU A 62 -8.64 2.10 -14.42
CA LEU A 62 -7.66 2.61 -13.46
C LEU A 62 -7.07 1.43 -12.68
N GLN A 63 -5.75 1.26 -12.75
CA GLN A 63 -5.01 0.29 -11.95
C GLN A 63 -4.38 1.00 -10.76
N ILE A 64 -4.72 0.55 -9.55
CA ILE A 64 -4.25 1.14 -8.29
C ILE A 64 -3.41 0.09 -7.57
N TRP A 65 -2.21 0.47 -7.14
CA TRP A 65 -1.31 -0.36 -6.35
C TRP A 65 -1.08 0.31 -5.00
N ASP A 66 -1.18 -0.47 -3.93
CA ASP A 66 -0.77 -0.05 -2.60
C ASP A 66 0.66 -0.53 -2.33
N VAL A 67 1.51 0.36 -1.84
CA VAL A 67 2.92 0.04 -1.56
C VAL A 67 3.07 -0.11 -0.05
N GLN A 68 3.38 -1.34 0.37
CA GLN A 68 3.58 -1.82 1.74
C GLN A 68 2.31 -2.26 2.48
N LEU A 69 1.99 -3.56 2.38
CA LEU A 69 0.99 -4.19 3.25
C LEU A 69 1.65 -4.61 4.55
N GLY A 70 1.19 -4.04 5.66
CA GLY A 70 1.61 -4.40 7.02
C GLY A 70 1.22 -5.82 7.44
N GLN A 71 0.87 -6.73 6.54
CA GLN A 71 0.57 -8.13 6.84
C GLN A 71 1.01 -9.01 5.66
N ILE A 72 1.77 -10.06 5.96
CA ILE A 72 1.88 -11.21 5.06
C ILE A 72 0.75 -12.18 5.47
N PRO A 73 -0.09 -12.65 4.54
CA PRO A 73 -1.09 -13.68 4.85
C PRO A 73 -0.38 -14.96 5.30
N SER A 74 -0.86 -15.55 6.39
CA SER A 74 -0.45 -16.85 6.92
C SER A 74 -0.86 -17.99 6.00
#